data_AF-A0A961GUM3-F1
#
_entry.id   AF-A0A961GUM3-F1
#
_cell.length_a   1.000
_cell.length_b   1.000
_cell.length_c   1.000
_cell.angle_alpha   90.00
_cell.angle_beta   90.00
_cell.angle_gamma   90.00
#
_symmetry.space_group_name_H-M   'P 1'
#
loop_
_entity.id
_entity.type
_entity.pdbx_description
1 polymer ?
#
loop_
_entity_poly.entity_id
_entity_poly.type
_entity_poly.pdbx_seq_one_letter_code
_entity_poly.pdbx_strand_id
1 'polypeptide(L)' 'MFQGILIFGIAGVVVIIAYVAMVSNRRREQDDLPPEDRLSDEEFRRVEYGDDD' A
#
# COMPACT_ATOMS: atom_id res chain seq x y z
N MET A 1 20.78 -24.91 -22.32
CA MET A 1 20.80 -23.44 -22.52
C MET A 1 19.40 -22.83 -22.62
N PHE A 2 18.46 -23.41 -23.38
CA PHE A 2 17.09 -22.88 -23.50
C PHE A 2 16.27 -22.89 -22.18
N GLN A 3 16.47 -23.87 -21.30
CA GLN A 3 15.74 -23.94 -20.03
C GLN A 3 16.06 -22.79 -19.06
N GLY A 4 17.30 -22.27 -19.07
CA GLY A 4 17.67 -21.13 -18.22
C GLY A 4 16.92 -19.86 -18.63
N ILE A 5 16.83 -19.60 -19.94
CA ILE A 5 16.11 -18.44 -20.49
C ILE A 5 14.62 -18.51 -20.13
N LEU A 6 14.02 -19.71 -20.17
CA LEU A 6 12.63 -19.93 -19.79
C LEU A 6 12.39 -19.57 -18.31
N ILE A 7 13.29 -20.00 -17.41
CA ILE A 7 13.18 -19.72 -15.97
C ILE A 7 13.31 -18.21 -15.69
N PHE A 8 14.29 -17.54 -16.31
CA PHE A 8 14.45 -16.10 -16.15
C PHE A 8 13.27 -15.31 -16.73
N GLY A 9 12.70 -15.77 -17.86
CA GLY A 9 11.49 -15.19 -18.43
C GLY A 9 10.29 -15.28 -17.48
N ILE A 10 10.04 -16.47 -16.92
CA ILE A 10 8.95 -16.68 -15.95
C ILE A 10 9.18 -15.85 -14.68
N ALA A 11 10.40 -15.86 -14.13
CA ALA A 11 10.74 -15.09 -12.95
C ALA A 11 10.52 -13.57 -13.16
N GLY A 12 10.93 -13.04 -14.32
CA GLY A 12 10.70 -11.64 -14.67
C GLY A 12 9.22 -11.28 -14.73
N VAL A 13 8.39 -12.13 -15.36
CA VAL A 13 6.95 -11.93 -15.44
C VAL A 13 6.30 -11.94 -14.05
N VAL A 14 6.70 -12.87 -13.16
CA VAL A 14 6.20 -12.94 -11.79
C VAL A 14 6.51 -11.65 -11.01
N VAL A 15 7.71 -11.11 -11.13
CA VAL A 15 8.11 -9.86 -10.45
C VAL A 15 7.28 -8.67 -10.96
N ILE A 16 7.05 -8.57 -12.26
CA ILE A 16 6.22 -7.49 -12.84
C ILE A 16 4.79 -7.58 -12.31
N ILE A 17 4.19 -8.77 -12.31
CA ILE A 17 2.82 -8.98 -11.78
C ILE A 17 2.76 -8.60 -10.31
N ALA A 18 3.73 -9.05 -9.50
CA ALA A 18 3.79 -8.73 -8.08
C ALA A 18 3.92 -7.23 -7.83
N TYR A 19 4.74 -6.52 -8.62
CA TYR A 19 4.89 -5.07 -8.54
C TYR A 19 3.58 -4.34 -8.85
N VAL A 20 2.91 -4.71 -9.95
CA VAL A 20 1.62 -4.11 -10.32
C VAL A 20 0.57 -4.38 -9.24
N ALA A 21 0.47 -5.61 -8.75
CA ALA A 21 -0.46 -5.97 -7.69
C ALA A 21 -0.20 -5.18 -6.40
N MET A 22 1.06 -5.03 -5.99
CA MET A 22 1.44 -4.24 -4.82
C MET A 22 1.06 -2.75 -4.98
N VAL A 23 1.36 -2.16 -6.14
CA VAL A 23 1.03 -0.75 -6.43
C VAL A 23 -0.49 -0.54 -6.46
N SER A 24 -1.23 -1.47 -7.07
CA SER A 24 -2.69 -1.44 -7.11
C SER A 24 -3.30 -1.63 -5.72
N ASN A 25 -2.75 -2.54 -4.89
CA ASN A 25 -3.21 -2.74 -3.52
C ASN A 25 -3.01 -1.47 -2.68
N ARG A 26 -1.84 -0.83 -2.81
CA ARG A 26 -1.52 0.40 -2.07
C ARG A 26 -2.41 1.58 -2.47
N ARG A 27 -2.89 1.62 -3.71
CA ARG A 27 -3.90 2.59 -4.15
C ARG A 27 -5.28 2.26 -3.58
N ARG A 28 -5.65 0.97 -3.60
CA ARG A 28 -6.90 0.52 -2.96
C ARG A 28 -6.91 0.79 -1.47
N GLU A 29 -5.84 0.51 -0.73
CA GLU A 29 -5.75 0.82 0.71
C GLU A 29 -5.86 2.33 1.00
N GLN A 30 -5.41 3.19 0.08
CA GLN A 30 -5.63 4.64 0.20
C GLN A 30 -7.08 5.05 -0.09
N ASP A 31 -7.77 4.34 -0.98
CA ASP A 31 -9.15 4.63 -1.39
C ASP A 31 -10.21 3.92 -0.50
N ASP A 32 -9.88 2.77 0.09
CA ASP A 32 -10.71 1.92 0.97
C ASP A 32 -10.50 2.21 2.46
N LEU A 33 -9.68 3.20 2.82
CA LEU A 33 -9.73 3.74 4.18
C LEU A 33 -11.13 4.33 4.40
N PRO A 34 -11.97 3.73 5.28
CA PRO A 34 -13.26 4.31 5.59
C PRO A 34 -13.03 5.75 6.04
N PRO A 35 -13.87 6.71 5.62
CA PRO A 35 -13.68 8.13 5.96
C PRO A 35 -13.67 8.39 7.48
N GLU A 36 -14.02 7.38 8.27
CA GLU A 36 -14.07 7.30 9.73
C GLU A 36 -12.68 7.05 10.38
N ASP A 37 -11.74 6.41 9.67
CA ASP A 37 -10.35 6.14 10.14
C ASP A 37 -9.36 7.22 9.70
N ARG A 38 -9.83 8.21 8.94
CA ARG A 38 -9.12 9.47 8.76
C ARG A 38 -9.38 10.29 10.01
N LEU A 39 -8.64 10.01 11.09
CA LEU A 39 -8.56 10.96 12.20
C LEU A 39 -8.25 12.31 11.57
N SER A 40 -9.23 13.22 11.62
CA SER A 40 -9.03 14.59 11.17
C SER A 40 -7.77 15.09 11.87
N ASP A 41 -6.87 15.79 11.18
CA ASP A 41 -5.68 16.38 11.80
C ASP A 41 -6.04 17.20 13.07
N GLU A 42 -7.28 17.66 13.14
CA GLU A 42 -7.92 18.35 14.26
C GLU A 42 -8.22 17.45 15.47
N GLU A 43 -8.54 16.17 15.26
CA GLU A 43 -8.79 15.15 16.29
C GLU A 43 -7.47 14.58 16.85
N PHE A 44 -6.44 14.46 16.00
CA PHE A 44 -5.08 14.12 16.44
C PHE A 44 -4.50 15.20 17.36
N ARG A 45 -4.69 16.47 17.02
CA ARG A 45 -4.23 17.61 17.84
C ARG A 45 -4.92 17.65 19.21
N ARG A 46 -6.20 17.24 19.30
CA ARG A 46 -6.94 17.19 20.57
C ARG A 46 -6.43 16.09 21.51
N VAL A 47 -5.94 14.97 20.99
CA VAL A 47 -5.38 13.88 21.80
C VAL A 47 -3.95 14.16 22.25
N GLU A 48 -3.13 14.81 21.40
CA GLU A 48 -1.72 15.16 21.72
C GLU A 48 -1.58 16.35 22.69
N TYR A 49 -2.52 17.29 22.65
CA TYR A 49 -2.54 18.50 23.50
C TYR A 49 -3.76 18.55 24.42
N GLY A 50 -4.18 17.38 24.93
CA GLY A 50 -5.41 17.17 25.72
C GLY A 50 -5.79 18.39 26.54
N ASP A 51 -7.06 18.80 26.43
CA ASP A 51 -7.68 19.95 27.12
C ASP A 51 -6.99 20.24 28.47
N ASP A 52 -5.99 21.13 28.44
CA ASP A 52 -5.35 21.70 29.62
C ASP A 52 -6.31 22.76 30.16
N ASP A 53 -7.37 22.29 30.84
CA ASP A 53 -8.20 23.08 31.76
C ASP A 53 -7.68 22.92 33.20
#